data_AF-A0A7X9FA43-F1
#
_entry.id   AF-A0A7X9FA43-F1
#
_cell.length_a   1.000
_cell.length_b   1.000
_cell.length_c   1.000
_cell.angle_alpha   90.00
_cell.angle_beta   90.00
_cell.angle_gamma   90.00
#
_symmetry.space_group_name_H-M   'P 1'
#
loop_
_entity.id
_entity.type
_entity.pdbx_description
1 polymer ?
#
loop_
_entity_poly.entity_id
_entity_poly.type
_entity_poly.pdbx_seq_one_letter_code
_entity_poly.pdbx_strand_id
1 'polypeptide(L)'
;KIEGCTADWKFLEGAELKVAVAHGLSNANKLISLIRKGKASYHFVEIMACPGGCIGGGGQPIPTSQEIRKKRVKAIYSEDEQMLLRKSHENPEVIGVYKEFLGKPNSHKAHELLHTHYTERESY
;
A
#
# COMPACT_ATOMS: atom_id res chain seq x y z
N LYS A 1 16.02 -8.08 6.62
CA LYS A 1 16.54 -8.50 5.29
C LYS A 1 15.50 -9.42 4.68
N ILE A 2 15.37 -9.46 3.36
CA ILE A 2 14.43 -10.37 2.71
C ILE A 2 15.00 -11.79 2.81
N GLU A 3 14.17 -12.73 3.24
CA GLU A 3 14.52 -14.13 3.42
C GLU A 3 13.48 -15.03 2.78
N GLY A 4 13.90 -16.19 2.27
CA GLY A 4 12.99 -17.17 1.69
C GLY A 4 12.41 -16.74 0.34
N CYS A 5 13.21 -16.06 -0.48
CA CYS A 5 12.81 -15.66 -1.82
C CYS A 5 12.48 -16.87 -2.69
N THR A 6 11.42 -16.78 -3.49
CA THR A 6 11.14 -17.78 -4.53
C THR A 6 12.19 -17.70 -5.65
N ALA A 7 12.25 -18.72 -6.51
CA ALA A 7 13.27 -18.83 -7.55
C ALA A 7 13.37 -17.57 -8.44
N ASP A 8 12.24 -17.03 -8.86
CA ASP A 8 12.15 -15.84 -9.72
C ASP A 8 12.69 -14.57 -9.05
N TRP A 9 12.74 -14.54 -7.71
CA TRP A 9 13.13 -13.37 -6.91
C TRP A 9 14.37 -13.63 -6.06
N LYS A 10 15.10 -14.72 -6.33
CA LYS A 10 16.26 -15.14 -5.53
C LYS A 10 17.36 -14.08 -5.45
N PHE A 11 17.45 -13.17 -6.42
CA PHE A 11 18.39 -12.05 -6.40
C PHE A 11 18.13 -11.03 -5.27
N LEU A 12 16.95 -11.06 -4.65
CA LEU A 12 16.61 -10.23 -3.49
C LEU A 12 16.97 -10.88 -2.14
N GLU A 13 17.42 -12.13 -2.13
CA GLU A 13 17.80 -12.84 -0.89
C GLU A 13 18.89 -12.07 -0.15
N GLY A 14 18.68 -11.79 1.14
CA GLY A 14 19.60 -11.02 1.97
C GLY A 14 19.56 -9.50 1.74
N ALA A 15 18.79 -9.01 0.76
CA ALA A 15 18.64 -7.58 0.51
C ALA A 15 17.96 -6.87 1.70
N GLU A 16 18.38 -5.65 2.00
CA GLU A 16 17.75 -4.81 3.00
C GLU A 16 16.73 -3.87 2.34
N LEU A 17 15.44 -4.18 2.49
CA LEU A 17 14.37 -3.35 1.97
C LEU A 17 14.01 -2.22 2.94
N LYS A 18 14.40 -0.99 2.58
CA LYS A 18 13.99 0.25 3.26
C LYS A 18 12.62 0.71 2.77
N VAL A 19 11.63 0.79 3.66
CA VAL A 19 10.25 1.22 3.37
C VAL A 19 9.86 2.41 4.26
N ALA A 20 9.01 3.31 3.78
CA ALA A 20 8.43 4.38 4.58
C ALA A 20 6.91 4.47 4.41
N VAL A 21 6.21 4.88 5.46
CA VAL A 21 4.77 5.20 5.44
C VAL A 21 4.58 6.60 5.99
N ALA A 22 3.88 7.46 5.24
CA ALA A 22 3.58 8.83 5.65
C ALA A 22 2.07 9.07 5.70
N HIS A 23 1.56 9.38 6.90
CA HIS A 23 0.17 9.83 7.08
C HIS A 23 0.11 11.35 7.15
N GLY A 24 -0.73 11.96 6.32
CA GLY A 24 -0.85 13.41 6.19
C GLY A 24 0.07 14.01 5.14
N LEU A 25 -0.47 14.93 4.31
CA LEU A 25 0.32 15.63 3.27
C LEU A 25 1.48 16.46 3.83
N SER A 26 1.35 16.99 5.06
CA SER A 26 2.46 17.67 5.75
C SER A 26 3.66 16.75 5.98
N ASN A 27 3.40 15.50 6.39
CA ASN A 27 4.46 14.50 6.60
C ASN A 27 5.00 13.99 5.26
N ALA A 28 4.13 13.82 4.26
CA ALA A 28 4.55 13.47 2.90
C ALA A 28 5.52 14.51 2.32
N ASN A 29 5.21 15.81 2.44
CA ASN A 29 6.08 16.89 1.99
C ASN A 29 7.45 16.90 2.68
N LYS A 30 7.48 16.66 4.00
CA LYS A 30 8.75 16.53 4.75
C LYS A 30 9.57 15.34 4.26
N LEU A 31 8.95 14.18 4.12
CA LEU A 31 9.60 12.94 3.65
C LEU A 31 10.17 13.12 2.25
N ILE A 32 9.37 13.60 1.30
CA ILE A 32 9.78 13.83 -0.09
C ILE A 32 10.93 14.86 -0.14
N SER A 33 10.90 15.90 0.69
CA SER A 33 12.01 16.88 0.77
C SER A 33 13.33 16.22 1.20
N LEU A 34 13.29 15.32 2.20
CA LEU A 34 14.48 14.60 2.66
C LEU A 34 15.01 13.64 1.58
N ILE A 35 14.11 12.93 0.89
CA ILE A 35 14.47 12.02 -0.21
C ILE A 35 15.15 12.83 -1.34
N ARG A 36 14.53 13.94 -1.78
CA ARG A 36 15.09 14.80 -2.85
C ARG A 36 16.45 15.39 -2.49
N LYS A 37 16.72 15.63 -1.20
CA LYS A 37 18.01 16.13 -0.70
C LYS A 37 19.06 15.03 -0.48
N GLY A 38 18.75 13.77 -0.78
CA GLY A 38 19.63 12.63 -0.50
C GLY A 38 19.83 12.33 0.99
N LYS A 39 18.97 12.89 1.86
CA LYS A 39 19.05 12.70 3.33
C LYS A 39 18.25 11.50 3.82
N ALA A 40 17.43 10.91 2.96
CA ALA A 40 16.68 9.69 3.23
C ALA A 40 16.62 8.83 1.97
N SER A 41 16.74 7.51 2.12
CA SER A 41 16.73 6.55 1.01
C SER A 41 15.78 5.41 1.32
N TYR A 42 14.74 5.27 0.52
CA TYR A 42 13.72 4.22 0.62
C TYR A 42 13.47 3.61 -0.76
N HIS A 43 13.11 2.32 -0.81
CA HIS A 43 12.79 1.60 -2.04
C HIS A 43 11.29 1.61 -2.33
N PHE A 44 10.46 1.74 -1.28
CA PHE A 44 9.02 1.82 -1.39
C PHE A 44 8.47 2.81 -0.36
N VAL A 45 7.53 3.66 -0.79
CA VAL A 45 6.93 4.70 0.06
C VAL A 45 5.42 4.70 -0.12
N GLU A 46 4.68 4.52 0.96
CA GLU A 46 3.23 4.69 1.00
C GLU A 46 2.86 6.07 1.55
N ILE A 47 1.97 6.78 0.86
CA ILE A 47 1.48 8.10 1.27
C ILE A 47 -0.03 8.06 1.41
N MET A 48 -0.51 8.39 2.60
CA MET A 48 -1.93 8.55 2.90
C MET A 48 -2.22 10.01 3.19
N ALA A 49 -3.16 10.63 2.48
CA ALA A 49 -3.44 12.07 2.63
C ALA A 49 -4.00 12.44 4.01
N CYS A 50 -4.78 11.55 4.64
CA CYS A 50 -5.40 11.78 5.94
C CYS A 50 -4.53 11.28 7.10
N PRO A 51 -4.48 12.01 8.24
CA PRO A 51 -3.85 11.52 9.46
C PRO A 51 -4.49 10.21 9.93
N GLY A 52 -3.67 9.17 10.10
CA GLY A 52 -4.11 7.82 10.46
C GLY A 52 -4.71 7.00 9.33
N GLY A 53 -4.66 7.47 8.07
CA GLY A 53 -5.21 6.77 6.91
C GLY A 53 -6.72 6.95 6.72
N CYS A 54 -7.31 6.11 5.87
CA CYS A 54 -8.70 6.24 5.43
C CYS A 54 -9.73 6.18 6.57
N ILE A 55 -9.43 5.47 7.66
CA ILE A 55 -10.28 5.33 8.86
C ILE A 55 -10.62 6.67 9.54
N GLY A 56 -9.89 7.74 9.19
CA GLY A 56 -10.11 9.10 9.68
C GLY A 56 -10.33 10.11 8.56
N GLY A 57 -10.70 9.63 7.37
CA GLY A 57 -10.98 10.48 6.21
C GLY A 57 -12.20 11.38 6.41
N GLY A 58 -12.32 12.41 5.56
CA GLY A 58 -13.34 13.46 5.69
C GLY A 58 -14.79 12.99 5.57
N GLY A 59 -15.03 11.78 5.05
CA GLY A 59 -16.37 11.16 4.97
C GLY A 59 -16.78 10.38 6.22
N GLN A 60 -15.94 10.30 7.25
CA GLN A 60 -16.24 9.51 8.45
C GLN A 60 -17.13 10.29 9.46
N PRO A 61 -17.90 9.59 10.31
CA PRO A 61 -18.69 10.23 11.37
C PRO A 61 -17.86 11.12 12.30
N ILE A 62 -18.44 12.27 12.66
CA ILE A 62 -17.86 13.28 13.56
C ILE A 62 -18.40 13.04 14.99
N PRO A 63 -17.55 13.08 16.04
CA PRO A 63 -16.12 13.42 16.00
C PRO A 63 -15.24 12.26 15.52
N THR A 64 -14.08 12.59 14.95
CA THR A 64 -13.02 11.61 14.65
C THR A 64 -11.75 11.98 15.45
N SER A 65 -11.71 11.53 16.69
CA SER A 65 -10.56 11.68 17.60
C SER A 65 -9.50 10.59 17.37
N GLN A 66 -8.31 10.74 17.95
CA GLN A 66 -7.28 9.71 17.90
C GLN A 66 -7.76 8.38 18.51
N GLU A 67 -8.52 8.43 19.59
CA GLU A 67 -9.07 7.23 20.24
C GLU A 67 -10.11 6.53 19.35
N ILE A 68 -10.94 7.30 18.63
CA ILE A 68 -11.88 6.73 17.64
C ILE A 68 -11.11 6.07 16.49
N ARG A 69 -10.04 6.72 15.99
CA ARG A 69 -9.18 6.14 14.95
C ARG A 69 -8.58 4.80 15.41
N LYS A 70 -8.02 4.75 16.63
CA LYS A 70 -7.47 3.50 17.21
C LYS A 70 -8.52 2.39 17.30
N LYS A 71 -9.75 2.71 17.73
CA LYS A 71 -10.85 1.73 17.79
C LYS A 71 -11.21 1.19 16.40
N ARG A 72 -11.30 2.07 15.39
CA ARG A 72 -11.57 1.67 13.99
C ARG A 72 -10.47 0.77 13.44
N VAL A 73 -9.20 1.13 13.67
CA VAL A 73 -8.04 0.32 13.27
C VAL A 73 -8.05 -1.04 13.95
N LYS A 74 -8.30 -1.07 15.27
CA LYS A 74 -8.38 -2.32 16.04
C LYS A 74 -9.43 -3.27 15.46
N ALA A 75 -10.61 -2.77 15.14
CA ALA A 75 -11.67 -3.60 14.55
C ALA A 75 -11.19 -4.27 13.25
N ILE A 76 -10.59 -3.51 12.33
CA ILE A 76 -10.10 -4.05 11.04
C ILE A 76 -9.04 -5.13 11.25
N TYR A 77 -8.05 -4.89 12.11
CA TYR A 77 -7.00 -5.89 12.36
C TYR A 77 -7.52 -7.12 13.11
N SER A 78 -8.48 -6.95 14.02
CA SER A 78 -9.10 -8.09 14.70
C SER A 78 -9.90 -8.97 13.73
N GLU A 79 -10.56 -8.39 12.71
CA GLU A 79 -11.19 -9.17 11.65
C GLU A 79 -10.14 -9.91 10.79
N ASP A 80 -9.10 -9.20 10.32
CA ASP A 80 -8.03 -9.79 9.50
C ASP A 80 -7.33 -10.97 10.21
N GLU A 81 -7.03 -10.83 11.50
CA GLU A 81 -6.39 -11.88 12.30
C GLU A 81 -7.24 -13.17 12.41
N GLN A 82 -8.56 -13.05 12.29
CA GLN A 82 -9.50 -14.16 12.39
C GLN A 82 -9.79 -14.82 11.04
N MET A 83 -9.35 -14.22 9.92
CA MET A 83 -9.56 -14.78 8.60
C MET A 83 -8.66 -15.99 8.36
N LEU A 84 -9.24 -17.04 7.76
CA LEU A 84 -8.48 -18.21 7.29
C LEU A 84 -7.53 -17.86 6.14
N LEU A 85 -7.94 -16.91 5.29
CA LEU A 85 -7.18 -16.44 4.14
C LEU A 85 -6.75 -14.98 4.38
N ARG A 86 -5.44 -14.74 4.48
CA ARG A 86 -4.86 -13.43 4.83
C ARG A 86 -3.86 -12.90 3.80
N LYS A 87 -3.63 -13.64 2.72
CA LYS A 87 -2.80 -13.19 1.59
C LYS A 87 -3.67 -13.06 0.36
N SER A 88 -3.60 -11.91 -0.33
CA SER A 88 -4.44 -11.64 -1.49
C SER A 88 -4.29 -12.67 -2.61
N HIS A 89 -3.09 -13.23 -2.80
CA HIS A 89 -2.81 -14.25 -3.82
C HIS A 89 -3.29 -15.66 -3.44
N GLU A 90 -3.78 -15.87 -2.21
CA GLU A 90 -4.40 -17.13 -1.76
C GLU A 90 -5.94 -17.07 -1.85
N ASN A 91 -6.53 -15.91 -2.18
CA ASN A 91 -7.98 -15.75 -2.29
C ASN A 91 -8.53 -16.48 -3.54
N PRO A 92 -9.45 -17.46 -3.40
CA PRO A 92 -10.01 -18.23 -4.50
C PRO A 92 -10.67 -17.39 -5.61
N GLU A 93 -11.37 -16.31 -5.22
CA GLU A 93 -12.03 -15.41 -6.18
C GLU A 93 -11.00 -14.63 -7.01
N VAL A 94 -9.93 -14.16 -6.36
CA VAL A 94 -8.82 -13.48 -7.07
C VAL A 94 -8.14 -14.44 -8.02
N ILE A 95 -7.85 -15.67 -7.56
CA ILE A 95 -7.25 -16.72 -8.41
C ILE A 95 -8.16 -17.04 -9.61
N GLY A 96 -9.47 -17.16 -9.39
CA GLY A 96 -10.47 -17.40 -10.43
C GLY A 96 -10.46 -16.30 -11.50
N VAL A 97 -10.55 -15.04 -11.08
CA VAL A 97 -10.52 -13.88 -12.00
C VAL A 97 -9.25 -13.84 -12.84
N TYR A 98 -8.09 -14.14 -12.25
CA TYR A 98 -6.84 -14.22 -13.01
C TYR A 98 -6.84 -15.41 -13.97
N LYS A 99 -7.17 -16.61 -13.50
CA LYS A 99 -7.15 -17.83 -14.33
C LYS A 99 -8.11 -17.76 -15.51
N GLU A 100 -9.30 -17.22 -15.30
CA GLU A 100 -10.41 -17.27 -16.27
C GLU A 100 -10.46 -16.05 -17.19
N PHE A 101 -9.95 -14.89 -16.72
CA PHE A 101 -10.14 -13.65 -17.46
C PHE A 101 -8.86 -12.84 -17.67
N LEU A 102 -8.11 -12.50 -16.61
CA LEU A 102 -6.98 -11.57 -16.68
C LEU A 102 -5.65 -12.22 -17.08
N GLY A 103 -5.54 -13.54 -17.02
CA GLY A 103 -4.32 -14.31 -17.20
C GLY A 103 -3.41 -14.27 -15.97
N LYS A 104 -2.32 -13.51 -16.04
CA LYS A 104 -1.32 -13.37 -14.96
C LYS A 104 -1.17 -11.91 -14.53
N PRO A 105 -0.71 -11.62 -13.29
CA PRO A 105 -0.32 -10.27 -12.92
C PRO A 105 0.66 -9.68 -13.95
N ASN A 106 0.45 -8.41 -14.31
CA ASN A 106 1.22 -7.72 -15.36
C ASN A 106 1.11 -8.33 -16.78
N SER A 107 0.10 -9.15 -17.08
CA SER A 107 -0.25 -9.50 -18.46
C SER A 107 -0.70 -8.26 -19.24
N HIS A 108 -0.75 -8.33 -20.58
CA HIS A 108 -1.26 -7.23 -21.40
C HIS A 108 -2.67 -6.77 -20.97
N LYS A 109 -3.60 -7.72 -20.81
CA LYS A 109 -4.97 -7.43 -20.38
C LYS A 109 -5.04 -6.88 -18.95
N ALA A 110 -4.26 -7.43 -18.00
CA ALA A 110 -4.21 -6.91 -16.64
C ALA A 110 -3.63 -5.49 -16.60
N HIS A 111 -2.62 -5.22 -17.43
CA HIS A 111 -2.02 -3.90 -17.57
C HIS A 111 -3.02 -2.89 -18.14
N GLU A 112 -3.71 -3.24 -19.22
CA GLU A 112 -4.72 -2.40 -19.84
C GLU A 112 -5.88 -2.04 -18.89
N LEU A 113 -6.35 -3.01 -18.10
CA LEU A 113 -7.54 -2.83 -17.27
C LEU A 113 -7.27 -2.30 -15.86
N LEU A 114 -6.13 -2.65 -15.26
CA LEU A 114 -5.88 -2.42 -13.83
C LEU A 114 -4.76 -1.42 -13.54
N HIS A 115 -4.00 -0.99 -14.56
CA HIS A 115 -2.95 0.00 -14.40
C HIS A 115 -3.42 1.36 -14.92
N THR A 116 -2.78 2.42 -14.43
CA THR A 116 -3.10 3.79 -14.83
C THR A 116 -1.83 4.63 -14.91
N HIS A 117 -1.94 5.81 -15.50
CA HIS A 117 -0.85 6.75 -15.67
C HIS A 117 -1.30 8.15 -15.23
N TYR A 118 -0.34 8.94 -14.74
CA TYR A 118 -0.56 10.32 -14.35
C TYR A 118 0.13 11.24 -15.36
N THR A 119 -0.53 12.33 -15.72
CA THR A 119 0.07 13.41 -16.51
C THR A 119 0.44 14.56 -15.58
N GLU A 120 1.53 15.24 -15.90
CA GLU A 120 1.91 16.47 -15.21
C GLU A 120 0.78 17.51 -15.32
N ARG A 121 0.56 18.26 -14.23
CA ARG A 121 -0.43 19.34 -14.17
C ARG A 121 0.23 20.56 -13.54
N GLU A 122 -0.09 21.74 -14.05
CA GLU A 122 0.34 22.98 -13.44
C GLU A 122 -0.29 23.13 -12.06
N SER A 123 0.49 23.60 -11.09
CA SER A 123 -0.02 23.97 -9.78
C SER A 123 -0.77 25.30 -9.87
N TYR A 124 -2.01 25.32 -9.38
CA TYR A 124 -2.82 26.54 -9.23
C TYR A 124 -2.23 27.53 -8.23
#